data_AF-A0A2E8YZ36-F1
#
_entry.id   AF-A0A2E8YZ36-F1
#
_cell.length_a   1.000
_cell.length_b   1.000
_cell.length_c   1.000
_cell.angle_alpha   90.00
_cell.angle_beta   90.00
_cell.angle_gamma   90.00
#
_symmetry.space_group_name_H-M   'P 1'
#
loop_
_entity.id
_entity.type
_entity.pdbx_description
1 polymer ?
#
loop_
_entity_poly.entity_id
_entity_poly.type
_entity_poly.pdbx_seq_one_letter_code
_entity_poly.pdbx_strand_id
1 'polypeptide(L)'
;MAGAVRAAQRARPGRAARARCGARLTLRRLPSSAPVVGGYGAAMPSDSGTGGSRPPARDLALTAVLAAVLWWPVGFLPHLLDGLRLPLSNAWPGVAPGAEPRVMLPLGEYAVVTLGVSALVGSVLAVVVPVAVARARRGPEVARLTHVTVAYTAVVVTAAVSLVQSRSAVGPLRASSSSAGLVLGAATGALVAATVAGLGLGLLAVGPRPAVRVVAAAVPVALVPAWVGAVLVSALDLGEGGSMTPGSVGAFLLRDVTPWTGAVALALLLSSVRPWRPAGLVAWVLALLTAWVVPSLLTAATYAASYGRNLDVGSSAGLRELVEASLQVLGQSLRPDLHPLVPVVGGVVLAVPLVVVREVRRRRAGAEPAPGDPGGSDPGVGP
;
A
#
# COMPACT_ATOMS: atom_id res chain seq x y z
N MET A 1 44.84 9.18 -23.81
CA MET A 1 45.86 9.60 -22.83
C MET A 1 46.24 8.39 -22.00
N ALA A 2 47.39 7.81 -22.35
CA ALA A 2 48.01 6.65 -21.71
C ALA A 2 49.11 7.14 -20.75
N GLY A 3 49.40 6.36 -19.71
CA GLY A 3 50.49 6.60 -18.75
C GLY A 3 50.06 6.21 -17.33
N ALA A 4 50.12 4.94 -16.91
CA ALA A 4 51.32 4.22 -16.51
C ALA A 4 52.04 4.84 -15.29
N VAL A 5 51.69 4.40 -14.08
CA VAL A 5 52.64 4.23 -12.97
C VAL A 5 52.30 2.92 -12.26
N ARG A 6 53.10 1.90 -12.56
CA ARG A 6 53.23 0.67 -11.77
C ARG A 6 54.37 0.83 -10.77
N ALA A 7 54.25 0.03 -9.71
CA ALA A 7 55.32 -0.61 -8.93
C ALA A 7 55.64 0.00 -7.57
N ALA A 8 55.34 -0.80 -6.53
CA ALA A 8 56.29 -1.39 -5.57
C ALA A 8 55.59 -1.51 -4.20
N GLN A 9 55.09 -2.68 -3.81
CA GLN A 9 55.82 -3.84 -3.26
C GLN A 9 55.86 -3.86 -1.71
N ARG A 10 55.33 -4.97 -1.18
CA ARG A 10 55.83 -5.78 -0.06
C ARG A 10 55.65 -5.24 1.37
N ALA A 11 54.79 -5.92 2.13
CA ALA A 11 55.18 -6.91 3.16
C ALA A 11 54.23 -6.90 4.37
N ARG A 12 53.52 -8.01 4.62
CA ARG A 12 53.76 -8.92 5.76
C ARG A 12 52.68 -10.00 5.85
N PRO A 13 53.04 -11.28 5.98
CA PRO A 13 52.14 -12.35 6.39
C PRO A 13 52.07 -12.38 7.92
N GLY A 14 50.87 -12.35 8.48
CA GLY A 14 50.67 -12.20 9.92
C GLY A 14 49.51 -13.02 10.45
N ARG A 15 49.84 -14.23 10.89
CA ARG A 15 49.19 -15.00 11.96
C ARG A 15 47.80 -15.57 11.68
N ALA A 16 47.85 -16.86 11.40
CA ALA A 16 46.88 -17.88 11.79
C ALA A 16 46.26 -17.61 13.18
N ALA A 17 44.96 -17.35 13.19
CA ALA A 17 44.11 -17.60 14.35
C ALA A 17 43.19 -18.77 13.99
N ARG A 18 43.61 -19.96 14.41
CA ARG A 18 42.78 -21.17 14.45
C ARG A 18 41.61 -20.91 15.41
N ALA A 19 40.50 -20.41 14.89
CA ALA A 19 39.23 -20.47 15.59
C ALA A 19 38.72 -21.91 15.54
N ARG A 20 39.06 -22.69 16.57
CA ARG A 20 38.38 -23.94 16.92
C ARG A 20 36.95 -23.58 17.30
N CYS A 21 36.04 -23.50 16.32
CA CYS A 21 34.62 -23.57 16.61
C CYS A 21 34.28 -25.04 16.80
N GLY A 22 34.32 -25.46 18.06
CA GLY A 22 33.76 -26.75 18.47
C GLY A 22 32.28 -26.76 18.12
N ALA A 23 31.94 -27.51 17.07
CA ALA A 23 30.59 -27.98 16.86
C ALA A 23 30.22 -28.87 18.06
N ARG A 24 29.67 -28.26 19.11
CA ARG A 24 28.85 -28.97 20.09
C ARG A 24 27.63 -29.46 19.34
N LEU A 25 27.77 -30.62 18.71
CA LEU A 25 26.69 -31.55 18.46
C LEU A 25 26.10 -31.91 19.83
N THR A 26 25.18 -31.07 20.31
CA THR A 26 24.17 -31.52 21.26
C THR A 26 23.31 -32.54 20.51
N LEU A 27 23.79 -33.78 20.53
CA LEU A 27 22.99 -34.98 20.35
C LEU A 27 21.84 -34.85 21.34
N ARG A 28 20.73 -34.31 20.85
CA ARG A 28 19.44 -34.37 21.52
C ARG A 28 19.11 -35.85 21.59
N ARG A 29 19.47 -36.47 22.71
CA ARG A 29 19.07 -37.84 23.05
C ARG A 29 17.58 -37.92 22.81
N LEU A 30 17.19 -38.69 21.81
CA LEU A 30 15.84 -39.19 21.70
C LEU A 30 15.61 -40.06 22.94
N PRO A 31 14.61 -39.80 23.79
CA PRO A 31 14.21 -40.76 24.80
C PRO A 31 13.69 -42.00 24.08
N SER A 32 14.58 -42.97 23.95
CA SER A 32 14.31 -44.37 23.65
C SER A 32 13.82 -45.01 24.94
N SER A 33 12.49 -45.09 25.09
CA SER A 33 11.75 -46.08 25.87
C SER A 33 10.31 -45.61 26.07
N ALA A 34 9.43 -45.99 25.14
CA ALA A 34 8.00 -46.02 25.43
C ALA A 34 7.70 -47.40 26.05
N PRO A 35 7.29 -47.48 27.34
CA PRO A 35 6.67 -48.68 27.86
C PRO A 35 5.28 -48.84 27.24
N VAL A 36 5.08 -50.01 26.61
CA VAL A 36 3.77 -50.57 26.28
C VAL A 36 3.11 -51.02 27.59
N VAL A 37 2.21 -50.21 28.14
CA VAL A 37 1.23 -50.58 29.18
C VAL A 37 0.04 -49.63 28.95
N GLY A 38 -1.12 -50.07 28.46
CA GLY A 38 -2.06 -50.89 29.23
C GLY A 38 -2.90 -49.97 30.12
N GLY A 39 -4.01 -49.44 29.59
CA GLY A 39 -4.86 -48.51 30.35
C GLY A 39 -6.09 -48.05 29.57
N TYR A 40 -7.05 -48.96 29.37
CA TYR A 40 -8.44 -48.59 29.12
C TYR A 40 -8.99 -47.90 30.38
N GLY A 41 -9.48 -46.67 30.26
CA GLY A 41 -10.23 -45.99 31.33
C GLY A 41 -9.67 -44.64 31.74
N ALA A 42 -9.77 -43.64 30.88
CA ALA A 42 -9.72 -42.24 31.30
C ALA A 42 -10.82 -41.50 30.55
N ALA A 43 -11.70 -40.87 31.32
CA ALA A 43 -12.89 -40.17 30.89
C ALA A 43 -12.62 -39.30 29.66
N MET A 44 -13.44 -39.45 28.61
CA MET A 44 -13.59 -38.40 27.61
C MET A 44 -13.89 -37.11 28.35
N PRO A 45 -13.02 -36.09 28.28
CA PRO A 45 -13.44 -34.74 28.63
C PRO A 45 -14.61 -34.46 27.71
N SER A 46 -15.80 -34.35 28.30
CA SER A 46 -16.94 -33.74 27.65
C SER A 46 -16.49 -32.34 27.27
N ASP A 47 -16.07 -32.20 26.00
CA ASP A 47 -15.77 -30.97 25.28
C ASP A 47 -17.06 -30.12 25.30
N SER A 48 -17.26 -29.50 26.46
CA SER A 48 -18.39 -28.67 26.80
C SER A 48 -18.14 -27.33 26.14
N GLY A 49 -18.54 -27.28 24.87
CA GLY A 49 -18.81 -26.04 24.17
C GLY A 49 -17.62 -25.09 24.11
N THR A 50 -16.70 -25.35 23.19
CA THR A 50 -16.05 -24.26 22.47
C THR A 50 -17.12 -23.54 21.65
N GLY A 51 -18.00 -22.82 22.35
CA GLY A 51 -18.99 -21.93 21.78
C GLY A 51 -18.22 -20.87 21.02
N GLY A 52 -18.02 -21.12 19.72
CA GLY A 52 -17.40 -20.18 18.80
C GLY A 52 -18.17 -18.88 18.92
N SER A 53 -17.57 -17.92 19.63
CA SER A 53 -18.16 -16.63 19.91
C SER A 53 -18.28 -15.89 18.58
N ARG A 54 -19.45 -16.04 17.95
CA ARG A 54 -19.78 -15.32 16.71
C ARG A 54 -19.50 -13.84 16.97
N PRO A 55 -18.80 -13.15 16.05
CA PRO A 55 -18.58 -11.73 16.23
C PRO A 55 -19.94 -11.04 16.33
N PRO A 56 -20.20 -10.21 17.35
CA PRO A 56 -21.48 -9.52 17.47
C PRO A 56 -21.73 -8.66 16.23
N ALA A 57 -22.97 -8.71 15.74
CA ALA A 57 -23.40 -8.07 14.49
C ALA A 57 -23.00 -6.59 14.39
N ARG A 58 -22.93 -5.88 15.52
CA ARG A 58 -22.49 -4.49 15.62
C ARG A 58 -21.09 -4.25 15.03
N ASP A 59 -20.15 -5.17 15.24
CA ASP A 59 -18.78 -5.00 14.75
C ASP A 59 -18.66 -5.29 13.26
N LEU A 60 -19.47 -6.22 12.75
CA LEU A 60 -19.56 -6.47 11.32
C LEU A 60 -20.19 -5.27 10.61
N ALA A 61 -21.25 -4.70 11.18
CA ALA A 61 -21.86 -3.47 10.67
C ALA A 61 -20.86 -2.31 10.66
N LEU A 62 -20.11 -2.10 11.76
CA LEU A 62 -19.06 -1.09 11.82
C LEU A 62 -17.98 -1.31 10.75
N THR A 63 -17.60 -2.57 10.50
CA THR A 63 -16.61 -2.92 9.47
C THR A 63 -17.12 -2.59 8.08
N ALA A 64 -18.37 -2.92 7.77
CA ALA A 64 -18.99 -2.59 6.50
C ALA A 64 -19.05 -1.08 6.29
N VAL A 65 -19.48 -0.32 7.29
CA VAL A 65 -19.56 1.15 7.23
C VAL A 65 -18.18 1.77 7.04
N LEU A 66 -17.18 1.36 7.84
CA LEU A 66 -15.82 1.86 7.68
C LEU A 66 -15.24 1.52 6.31
N ALA A 67 -15.44 0.30 5.81
CA ALA A 67 -14.95 -0.09 4.49
C ALA A 67 -15.60 0.74 3.37
N ALA A 68 -16.92 0.96 3.43
CA ALA A 68 -17.64 1.80 2.47
C ALA A 68 -17.15 3.27 2.51
N VAL A 69 -16.97 3.84 3.70
CA VAL A 69 -16.48 5.21 3.91
C VAL A 69 -15.03 5.38 3.45
N LEU A 70 -14.17 4.41 3.72
CA LEU A 70 -12.77 4.45 3.30
C LEU A 70 -12.60 4.25 1.81
N TRP A 71 -13.45 3.44 1.19
CA TRP A 71 -13.39 3.22 -0.25
C TRP A 71 -13.93 4.41 -1.04
N TRP A 72 -15.14 4.89 -0.72
CA TRP A 72 -15.76 5.97 -1.50
C TRP A 72 -15.33 7.36 -1.03
N PRO A 73 -15.77 7.88 0.14
CA PRO A 73 -15.40 9.22 0.58
C PRO A 73 -13.90 9.49 0.70
N VAL A 74 -13.13 8.54 1.25
CA VAL A 74 -11.69 8.74 1.41
C VAL A 74 -10.95 8.47 0.09
N GLY A 75 -11.23 7.36 -0.59
CA GLY A 75 -10.59 7.07 -1.87
C GLY A 75 -10.80 8.18 -2.90
N PHE A 76 -12.04 8.63 -3.06
CA PHE A 76 -12.45 9.66 -4.02
C PHE A 76 -12.58 11.05 -3.40
N LEU A 77 -11.83 11.33 -2.33
CA LEU A 77 -11.81 12.65 -1.70
C LEU A 77 -11.49 13.80 -2.69
N PRO A 78 -10.52 13.68 -3.63
CA PRO A 78 -10.29 14.73 -4.63
C PRO A 78 -11.57 15.09 -5.40
N HIS A 79 -12.28 14.08 -5.90
CA HIS A 79 -13.52 14.25 -6.67
C HIS A 79 -14.67 14.85 -5.86
N LEU A 80 -14.74 14.52 -4.57
CA LEU A 80 -15.70 15.15 -3.66
C LEU A 80 -15.42 16.64 -3.45
N LEU A 81 -14.14 17.02 -3.39
CA LEU A 81 -13.70 18.41 -3.26
C LEU A 81 -13.97 19.21 -4.55
N ASP A 82 -13.87 18.56 -5.71
CA ASP A 82 -14.29 19.13 -7.01
C ASP A 82 -15.83 19.21 -7.17
N GLY A 83 -16.59 18.95 -6.10
CA GLY A 83 -18.04 19.10 -6.08
C GLY A 83 -18.81 18.02 -6.83
N LEU A 84 -18.19 16.84 -7.02
CA LEU A 84 -18.76 15.69 -7.75
C LEU A 84 -19.12 16.00 -9.21
N ARG A 85 -18.51 17.01 -9.82
CA ARG A 85 -18.80 17.39 -11.21
C ARG A 85 -18.16 16.43 -12.20
N LEU A 86 -18.88 16.09 -13.27
CA LEU A 86 -18.30 15.32 -14.37
C LEU A 86 -17.14 16.13 -15.00
N PRO A 87 -15.91 15.60 -15.05
CA PRO A 87 -14.80 16.32 -15.67
C PRO A 87 -15.10 16.67 -17.12
N LEU A 88 -14.77 17.88 -17.58
CA LEU A 88 -14.90 18.26 -18.98
C LEU A 88 -14.04 17.33 -19.85
N SER A 89 -14.60 16.90 -20.98
CA SER A 89 -13.98 15.89 -21.85
C SER A 89 -14.43 16.07 -23.28
N ASN A 90 -13.56 15.76 -24.23
CA ASN A 90 -13.92 15.72 -25.64
C ASN A 90 -14.97 14.65 -25.96
N ALA A 91 -15.18 13.69 -25.05
CA ALA A 91 -16.19 12.66 -25.15
C ALA A 91 -17.64 13.19 -25.04
N TRP A 92 -17.85 14.37 -24.44
CA TRP A 92 -19.17 15.00 -24.32
C TRP A 92 -19.10 16.50 -24.66
N PRO A 93 -18.95 16.84 -25.95
CA PRO A 93 -18.72 18.22 -26.39
C PRO A 93 -19.92 19.15 -26.16
N GLY A 94 -21.10 18.59 -25.87
CA GLY A 94 -22.33 19.36 -25.60
C GLY A 94 -22.48 19.87 -24.16
N VAL A 95 -21.56 19.54 -23.24
CA VAL A 95 -21.63 20.00 -21.85
C VAL A 95 -20.93 21.35 -21.74
N ALA A 96 -21.71 22.41 -21.49
CA ALA A 96 -21.16 23.74 -21.25
C ALA A 96 -20.48 23.81 -19.87
N PRO A 97 -19.41 24.61 -19.71
CA PRO A 97 -18.80 24.86 -18.41
C PRO A 97 -19.83 25.36 -17.38
N GLY A 98 -19.85 24.76 -16.19
CA GLY A 98 -20.80 25.04 -15.12
C GLY A 98 -22.14 24.27 -15.21
N ALA A 99 -22.37 23.55 -16.30
CA ALA A 99 -23.55 22.68 -16.49
C ALA A 99 -23.20 21.18 -16.36
N GLU A 100 -22.08 20.86 -15.72
CA GLU A 100 -21.63 19.46 -15.59
C GLU A 100 -22.58 18.67 -14.67
N PRO A 101 -23.04 17.47 -15.08
CA PRO A 101 -23.84 16.63 -14.22
C PRO A 101 -23.03 16.14 -13.02
N ARG A 102 -23.69 15.94 -11.89
CA ARG A 102 -23.05 15.39 -10.69
C ARG A 102 -22.97 13.86 -10.75
N VAL A 103 -21.76 13.34 -10.62
CA VAL A 103 -21.44 11.91 -10.70
C VAL A 103 -20.66 11.47 -9.46
N MET A 104 -20.95 10.27 -8.95
CA MET A 104 -20.24 9.72 -7.77
C MET A 104 -18.79 9.34 -8.09
N LEU A 105 -18.48 9.08 -9.36
CA LEU A 105 -17.15 8.72 -9.85
C LEU A 105 -16.76 9.63 -11.02
N PRO A 106 -15.51 10.11 -11.07
CA PRO A 106 -15.01 10.94 -12.17
C PRO A 106 -14.77 10.08 -13.41
N LEU A 107 -15.85 9.73 -14.10
CA LEU A 107 -15.78 9.03 -15.39
C LEU A 107 -15.38 10.07 -16.45
N GLY A 108 -14.09 10.23 -16.69
CA GLY A 108 -13.49 11.24 -17.57
C GLY A 108 -12.21 10.75 -18.20
N GLU A 109 -11.89 11.20 -19.42
CA GLU A 109 -10.63 10.83 -20.09
C GLU A 109 -9.41 11.31 -19.28
N TYR A 110 -9.48 12.52 -18.73
CA TYR A 110 -8.44 13.10 -17.87
C TYR A 110 -8.40 12.50 -16.47
N ALA A 111 -9.48 11.83 -16.06
CA ALA A 111 -9.62 11.30 -14.72
C ALA A 111 -9.25 9.81 -14.59
N VAL A 112 -8.98 9.09 -15.68
CA VAL A 112 -8.73 7.63 -15.65
C VAL A 112 -7.61 7.25 -14.66
N VAL A 113 -6.51 8.01 -14.66
CA VAL A 113 -5.39 7.76 -13.77
C VAL A 113 -5.75 8.07 -12.32
N THR A 114 -6.33 9.24 -12.06
CA THR A 114 -6.77 9.64 -10.70
C THR A 114 -7.81 8.67 -10.15
N LEU A 115 -8.78 8.25 -10.97
CA LEU A 115 -9.78 7.23 -10.67
C LEU A 115 -9.12 5.91 -10.25
N GLY A 116 -8.12 5.44 -11.00
CA GLY A 116 -7.36 4.24 -10.67
C GLY A 116 -6.59 4.37 -9.36
N VAL A 117 -5.90 5.49 -9.14
CA VAL A 117 -5.17 5.77 -7.89
C VAL A 117 -6.10 5.81 -6.69
N SER A 118 -7.18 6.60 -6.78
CA SER A 118 -8.22 6.75 -5.75
C SER A 118 -8.87 5.42 -5.40
N ALA A 119 -9.26 4.63 -6.42
CA ALA A 119 -9.86 3.32 -6.22
C ALA A 119 -8.89 2.34 -5.54
N LEU A 120 -7.63 2.30 -5.97
CA LEU A 120 -6.63 1.41 -5.39
C LEU A 120 -6.33 1.78 -3.93
N VAL A 121 -6.05 3.05 -3.65
CA VAL A 121 -5.77 3.55 -2.29
C VAL A 121 -6.98 3.33 -1.39
N GLY A 122 -8.18 3.72 -1.84
CA GLY A 122 -9.43 3.51 -1.11
C GLY A 122 -9.69 2.04 -0.79
N SER A 123 -9.48 1.13 -1.76
CA SER A 123 -9.67 -0.32 -1.56
C SER A 123 -8.68 -0.92 -0.57
N VAL A 124 -7.41 -0.50 -0.59
CA VAL A 124 -6.45 -0.96 0.42
C VAL A 124 -6.88 -0.49 1.81
N LEU A 125 -7.22 0.80 1.95
CA LEU A 125 -7.61 1.37 3.24
C LEU A 125 -8.88 0.70 3.80
N ALA A 126 -9.87 0.47 2.93
CA ALA A 126 -11.13 -0.20 3.26
C ALA A 126 -10.96 -1.62 3.81
N VAL A 127 -9.85 -2.30 3.51
CA VAL A 127 -9.53 -3.61 4.09
C VAL A 127 -8.62 -3.47 5.31
N VAL A 128 -7.56 -2.68 5.21
CA VAL A 128 -6.51 -2.61 6.25
C VAL A 128 -7.03 -1.98 7.54
N VAL A 129 -7.77 -0.86 7.45
CA VAL A 129 -8.19 -0.11 8.62
C VAL A 129 -9.25 -0.87 9.44
N PRO A 130 -10.36 -1.38 8.86
CA PRO A 130 -11.36 -2.08 9.66
C PRO A 130 -10.81 -3.35 10.32
N VAL A 131 -9.93 -4.08 9.63
CA VAL A 131 -9.27 -5.27 10.20
C VAL A 131 -8.27 -4.89 11.31
N ALA A 132 -7.55 -3.78 11.17
CA ALA A 132 -6.68 -3.28 12.23
C ALA A 132 -7.48 -2.87 13.47
N VAL A 133 -8.62 -2.19 13.29
CA VAL A 133 -9.54 -1.82 14.38
C VAL A 133 -10.11 -3.06 15.06
N ALA A 134 -10.54 -4.07 14.29
CA ALA A 134 -11.06 -5.32 14.83
C ALA A 134 -9.99 -6.08 15.65
N ARG A 135 -8.76 -6.15 15.15
CA ARG A 135 -7.62 -6.77 15.86
C ARG A 135 -7.31 -6.08 17.18
N ALA A 136 -7.35 -4.75 17.21
CA ALA A 136 -7.10 -3.98 18.42
C ALA A 136 -8.15 -4.25 19.52
N ARG A 137 -9.39 -4.59 19.13
CA ARG A 137 -10.50 -4.84 20.07
C ARG A 137 -10.63 -6.28 20.54
N ARG A 138 -10.30 -7.27 19.69
CA ARG A 138 -10.64 -8.69 19.93
C ARG A 138 -9.47 -9.68 19.88
N GLY A 139 -8.26 -9.19 19.64
CA GLY A 139 -7.11 -10.05 19.46
C GLY A 139 -6.98 -10.61 18.02
N PRO A 140 -5.91 -11.38 17.76
CA PRO A 140 -5.39 -11.59 16.41
C PRO A 140 -6.10 -12.66 15.56
N GLU A 141 -6.76 -13.66 16.15
CA GLU A 141 -7.11 -14.90 15.44
C GLU A 141 -8.59 -15.07 15.06
N VAL A 142 -9.55 -14.75 15.92
CA VAL A 142 -10.90 -15.35 15.80
C VAL A 142 -11.85 -14.67 14.79
N ALA A 143 -11.53 -13.49 14.24
CA ALA A 143 -12.49 -12.77 13.37
C ALA A 143 -11.91 -12.24 12.04
N ARG A 144 -10.65 -12.54 11.71
CA ARG A 144 -9.98 -11.89 10.57
C ARG A 144 -10.68 -12.15 9.23
N LEU A 145 -11.05 -13.41 8.95
CA LEU A 145 -11.70 -13.77 7.69
C LEU A 145 -13.07 -13.11 7.55
N THR A 146 -13.90 -13.11 8.60
CA THR A 146 -15.23 -12.48 8.58
C THR A 146 -15.15 -10.97 8.37
N HIS A 147 -14.22 -10.28 9.02
CA HIS A 147 -14.04 -8.84 8.82
C HIS A 147 -13.54 -8.52 7.40
N VAL A 148 -12.64 -9.35 6.85
CA VAL A 148 -12.17 -9.21 5.47
C VAL A 148 -13.32 -9.43 4.48
N THR A 149 -14.12 -10.49 4.64
CA THR A 149 -15.24 -10.75 3.72
C THR A 149 -16.29 -9.64 3.77
N VAL A 150 -16.63 -9.15 4.96
CA VAL A 150 -17.58 -8.03 5.12
C VAL A 150 -17.02 -6.75 4.48
N ALA A 151 -15.73 -6.44 4.68
CA ALA A 151 -15.10 -5.28 4.04
C ALA A 151 -15.11 -5.39 2.52
N TYR A 152 -14.81 -6.57 1.97
CA TYR A 152 -14.86 -6.84 0.53
C TYR A 152 -16.27 -6.63 -0.04
N THR A 153 -17.28 -7.24 0.60
CA THR A 153 -18.67 -7.09 0.16
C THR A 153 -19.12 -5.63 0.21
N ALA A 154 -18.76 -4.89 1.26
CA ALA A 154 -19.05 -3.46 1.36
C ALA A 154 -18.42 -2.67 0.20
N VAL A 155 -17.12 -2.87 -0.08
CA VAL A 155 -16.43 -2.22 -1.20
C VAL A 155 -17.10 -2.54 -2.53
N VAL A 156 -17.41 -3.81 -2.81
CA VAL A 156 -18.04 -4.24 -4.06
C VAL A 156 -19.42 -3.60 -4.23
N VAL A 157 -20.24 -3.57 -3.17
CA VAL A 157 -21.57 -2.95 -3.21
C VAL A 157 -21.45 -1.44 -3.42
N THR A 158 -20.58 -0.75 -2.67
CA THR A 158 -20.39 0.70 -2.83
C THR A 158 -19.86 1.05 -4.23
N ALA A 159 -18.96 0.23 -4.79
CA ALA A 159 -18.45 0.40 -6.14
C ALA A 159 -19.53 0.20 -7.20
N ALA A 160 -20.35 -0.84 -7.08
CA ALA A 160 -21.45 -1.09 -8.00
C ALA A 160 -22.47 0.06 -7.99
N VAL A 161 -22.88 0.53 -6.80
CA VAL A 161 -23.83 1.65 -6.67
C VAL A 161 -23.25 2.93 -7.29
N SER A 162 -22.00 3.26 -6.97
CA SER A 162 -21.33 4.47 -7.49
C SER A 162 -21.18 4.43 -9.02
N LEU A 163 -20.89 3.25 -9.57
CA LEU A 163 -20.78 3.04 -11.02
C LEU A 163 -22.14 3.15 -11.72
N VAL A 164 -23.18 2.54 -11.17
CA VAL A 164 -24.55 2.63 -11.72
C VAL A 164 -25.03 4.08 -11.74
N GLN A 165 -24.85 4.81 -10.62
CA GLN A 165 -25.22 6.23 -10.54
C GLN A 165 -24.44 7.07 -11.56
N SER A 166 -23.13 6.87 -11.66
CA SER A 166 -22.31 7.67 -12.58
C SER A 166 -22.66 7.37 -14.05
N ARG A 167 -22.96 6.11 -14.37
CA ARG A 167 -23.38 5.71 -15.72
C ARG A 167 -24.76 6.20 -16.08
N SER A 168 -25.72 6.22 -15.16
CA SER A 168 -27.06 6.76 -15.45
C SER A 168 -27.01 8.27 -15.71
N ALA A 169 -26.16 9.00 -14.97
CA ALA A 169 -25.94 10.43 -15.18
C ALA A 169 -25.26 10.76 -16.52
N VAL A 170 -24.30 9.94 -16.96
CA VAL A 170 -23.58 10.15 -18.24
C VAL A 170 -24.30 9.52 -19.44
N GLY A 171 -25.25 8.61 -19.22
CA GLY A 171 -25.97 7.88 -20.26
C GLY A 171 -26.51 8.75 -21.40
N PRO A 172 -27.23 9.86 -21.11
CA PRO A 172 -27.73 10.77 -22.14
C PRO A 172 -26.64 11.42 -22.99
N LEU A 173 -25.46 11.69 -22.40
CA LEU A 173 -24.32 12.33 -23.07
C LEU A 173 -23.57 11.36 -24.02
N ARG A 174 -23.73 10.05 -23.82
CA ARG A 174 -23.07 9.04 -24.66
C ARG A 174 -23.62 9.01 -26.09
N ALA A 175 -24.90 9.37 -26.28
CA ALA A 175 -25.55 9.30 -27.59
C ALA A 175 -24.92 10.22 -28.64
N SER A 176 -24.20 11.27 -28.22
CA SER A 176 -23.60 12.25 -29.12
C SER A 176 -22.21 11.87 -29.67
N SER A 177 -21.55 10.83 -29.16
CA SER A 177 -20.22 10.44 -29.65
C SER A 177 -19.89 8.96 -29.45
N SER A 178 -19.35 8.32 -30.48
CA SER A 178 -18.80 6.96 -30.40
C SER A 178 -17.60 6.86 -29.45
N SER A 179 -16.81 7.95 -29.31
CA SER A 179 -15.66 8.00 -28.40
C SER A 179 -16.05 7.91 -26.91
N ALA A 180 -17.26 8.38 -26.56
CA ALA A 180 -17.77 8.32 -25.19
C ALA A 180 -17.89 6.88 -24.67
N GLY A 181 -18.25 5.93 -25.54
CA GLY A 181 -18.32 4.51 -25.17
C GLY A 181 -16.96 3.93 -24.79
N LEU A 182 -15.91 4.27 -25.53
CA LEU A 182 -14.54 3.83 -25.26
C LEU A 182 -14.00 4.43 -23.96
N VAL A 183 -14.18 5.74 -23.75
CA VAL A 183 -13.75 6.43 -22.52
C VAL A 183 -14.45 5.84 -21.30
N LEU A 184 -15.77 5.64 -21.35
CA LEU A 184 -16.52 5.00 -20.27
C LEU A 184 -16.07 3.56 -20.01
N GLY A 185 -15.78 2.80 -21.08
CA GLY A 185 -15.24 1.45 -21.01
C GLY A 185 -13.88 1.41 -20.32
N ALA A 186 -12.95 2.26 -20.76
CA ALA A 186 -11.61 2.38 -20.21
C ALA A 186 -11.62 2.83 -18.74
N ALA A 187 -12.41 3.87 -18.42
CA ALA A 187 -12.56 4.35 -17.05
C ALA A 187 -13.17 3.27 -16.14
N THR A 188 -14.20 2.55 -16.60
CA THR A 188 -14.77 1.44 -15.82
C THR A 188 -13.75 0.31 -15.65
N GLY A 189 -13.04 -0.05 -16.71
CA GLY A 189 -12.02 -1.09 -16.66
C GLY A 189 -10.91 -0.74 -15.66
N ALA A 190 -10.42 0.50 -15.70
CA ALA A 190 -9.44 1.02 -14.76
C ALA A 190 -9.96 1.00 -13.31
N LEU A 191 -11.20 1.45 -13.08
CA LEU A 191 -11.84 1.40 -11.76
C LEU A 191 -11.91 -0.03 -11.21
N VAL A 192 -12.41 -0.98 -12.01
CA VAL A 192 -12.57 -2.38 -11.59
C VAL A 192 -11.22 -3.02 -11.35
N ALA A 193 -10.27 -2.85 -12.27
CA ALA A 193 -8.91 -3.39 -12.14
C ALA A 193 -8.20 -2.84 -10.90
N ALA A 194 -8.26 -1.52 -10.68
CA ALA A 194 -7.66 -0.87 -9.52
C ALA A 194 -8.33 -1.27 -8.21
N THR A 195 -9.66 -1.41 -8.19
CA THR A 195 -10.42 -1.86 -7.00
C THR A 195 -10.04 -3.30 -6.65
N VAL A 196 -10.00 -4.20 -7.64
CA VAL A 196 -9.63 -5.62 -7.44
C VAL A 196 -8.18 -5.74 -6.98
N ALA A 197 -7.25 -5.01 -7.62
CA ALA A 197 -5.85 -4.97 -7.22
C ALA A 197 -5.70 -4.42 -5.80
N GLY A 198 -6.36 -3.32 -5.47
CA GLY A 198 -6.34 -2.71 -4.14
C GLY A 198 -6.91 -3.62 -3.05
N LEU A 199 -8.00 -4.34 -3.33
CA LEU A 199 -8.54 -5.36 -2.43
C LEU A 199 -7.50 -6.47 -2.20
N GLY A 200 -6.92 -7.02 -3.27
CA GLY A 200 -5.87 -8.05 -3.19
C GLY A 200 -4.65 -7.60 -2.37
N LEU A 201 -4.15 -6.39 -2.62
CA LEU A 201 -3.08 -5.78 -1.84
C LEU A 201 -3.47 -5.58 -0.38
N GLY A 202 -4.71 -5.14 -0.12
CA GLY A 202 -5.28 -5.02 1.23
C GLY A 202 -5.23 -6.35 1.97
N LEU A 203 -5.71 -7.44 1.36
CA LEU A 203 -5.69 -8.79 1.94
C LEU A 203 -4.26 -9.26 2.28
N LEU A 204 -3.31 -9.03 1.38
CA LEU A 204 -1.90 -9.33 1.62
C LEU A 204 -1.31 -8.46 2.75
N ALA A 205 -1.70 -7.18 2.82
CA ALA A 205 -1.27 -6.21 3.83
C ALA A 205 -1.77 -6.53 5.25
N VAL A 206 -2.92 -7.21 5.38
CA VAL A 206 -3.38 -7.79 6.65
C VAL A 206 -2.87 -9.22 6.89
N GLY A 207 -2.08 -9.81 5.99
CA GLY A 207 -1.49 -11.15 6.11
C GLY A 207 -0.72 -11.39 7.43
N PRO A 208 -0.46 -12.66 7.82
CA PRO A 208 0.34 -12.97 9.01
C PRO A 208 1.84 -12.72 8.80
N ARG A 209 2.31 -12.76 7.54
CA ARG A 209 3.73 -12.65 7.19
C ARG A 209 4.16 -11.19 7.07
N PRO A 210 5.02 -10.66 7.96
CA PRO A 210 5.35 -9.23 7.99
C PRO A 210 6.02 -8.72 6.71
N ALA A 211 6.87 -9.54 6.09
CA ALA A 211 7.53 -9.19 4.83
C ALA A 211 6.51 -8.99 3.69
N VAL A 212 5.55 -9.91 3.56
CA VAL A 212 4.47 -9.82 2.55
C VAL A 212 3.62 -8.57 2.79
N ARG A 213 3.32 -8.25 4.06
CA ARG A 213 2.56 -7.04 4.38
C ARG A 213 3.24 -5.77 3.90
N VAL A 214 4.55 -5.66 4.09
CA VAL A 214 5.32 -4.48 3.67
C VAL A 214 5.35 -4.36 2.16
N VAL A 215 5.62 -5.46 1.44
CA VAL A 215 5.63 -5.45 -0.03
C VAL A 215 4.26 -5.07 -0.58
N ALA A 216 3.17 -5.62 -0.04
CA ALA A 216 1.82 -5.30 -0.48
C ALA A 216 1.44 -3.84 -0.18
N ALA A 217 1.83 -3.30 0.98
CA ALA A 217 1.56 -1.92 1.35
C ALA A 217 2.48 -0.90 0.65
N ALA A 218 3.59 -1.33 0.04
CA ALA A 218 4.49 -0.44 -0.69
C ALA A 218 3.83 0.22 -1.90
N VAL A 219 2.96 -0.50 -2.62
CA VAL A 219 2.24 0.02 -3.80
C VAL A 219 1.34 1.22 -3.43
N PRO A 220 0.36 1.10 -2.51
CA PRO A 220 -0.47 2.24 -2.13
C PRO A 220 0.33 3.35 -1.46
N VAL A 221 1.39 3.02 -0.69
CA VAL A 221 2.30 4.03 -0.12
C VAL A 221 3.01 4.84 -1.21
N ALA A 222 3.46 4.21 -2.29
CA ALA A 222 4.05 4.90 -3.43
C ALA A 222 3.06 5.79 -4.19
N LEU A 223 1.76 5.53 -4.06
CA LEU A 223 0.69 6.34 -4.64
C LEU A 223 0.21 7.49 -3.74
N VAL A 224 0.63 7.53 -2.46
CA VAL A 224 0.24 8.59 -1.52
C VAL A 224 0.53 10.00 -2.05
N PRO A 225 1.73 10.31 -2.61
CA PRO A 225 1.99 11.65 -3.16
C PRO A 225 1.02 12.04 -4.26
N ALA A 226 0.69 11.12 -5.17
CA ALA A 226 -0.23 11.39 -6.26
C ALA A 226 -1.66 11.62 -5.75
N TRP A 227 -2.11 10.80 -4.78
CA TRP A 227 -3.43 10.95 -4.17
C TRP A 227 -3.52 12.26 -3.36
N VAL A 228 -2.51 12.60 -2.55
CA VAL A 228 -2.47 13.87 -1.81
C VAL A 228 -2.38 15.06 -2.77
N GLY A 229 -1.57 14.97 -3.82
CA GLY A 229 -1.48 16.00 -4.84
C GLY A 229 -2.83 16.28 -5.49
N ALA A 230 -3.59 15.23 -5.83
CA ALA A 230 -4.96 15.38 -6.33
C ALA A 230 -5.88 16.06 -5.30
N VAL A 231 -5.82 15.66 -4.03
CA VAL A 231 -6.59 16.34 -2.96
C VAL A 231 -6.24 17.82 -2.87
N LEU A 232 -4.96 18.18 -2.94
CA LEU A 232 -4.50 19.57 -2.85
C LEU A 232 -4.94 20.40 -4.06
N VAL A 233 -4.88 19.83 -5.27
CA VAL A 233 -5.35 20.51 -6.49
C VAL A 233 -6.83 20.83 -6.39
N SER A 234 -7.65 19.85 -5.98
CA SER A 234 -9.09 20.02 -5.81
C SER A 234 -9.44 20.96 -4.66
N ALA A 235 -8.75 20.84 -3.51
CA ALA A 235 -9.02 21.67 -2.33
C ALA A 235 -8.69 23.16 -2.53
N LEU A 236 -7.70 23.45 -3.36
CA LEU A 236 -7.21 24.81 -3.60
C LEU A 236 -7.74 25.42 -4.91
N ASP A 237 -8.66 24.73 -5.59
CA ASP A 237 -9.25 25.13 -6.88
C ASP A 237 -8.20 25.51 -7.94
N LEU A 238 -7.10 24.74 -7.99
CA LEU A 238 -5.96 24.98 -8.88
C LEU A 238 -6.17 24.44 -10.31
N GLY A 239 -7.38 23.97 -10.62
CA GLY A 239 -7.71 23.28 -11.87
C GLY A 239 -8.04 24.26 -13.02
N GLU A 240 -9.28 24.75 -13.05
CA GLU A 240 -9.84 25.42 -14.24
C GLU A 240 -9.72 26.96 -14.21
N GLY A 241 -9.56 27.57 -13.02
CA GLY A 241 -9.43 29.02 -12.86
C GLY A 241 -8.18 29.49 -12.10
N GLY A 242 -7.56 28.59 -11.33
CA GLY A 242 -6.38 28.91 -10.54
C GLY A 242 -5.12 28.91 -11.40
N SER A 243 -4.61 30.08 -11.78
CA SER A 243 -3.28 30.17 -12.38
C SER A 243 -2.25 29.64 -11.38
N MET A 244 -1.62 28.49 -11.67
CA MET A 244 -0.39 28.06 -10.99
C MET A 244 0.74 29.01 -11.39
N THR A 245 0.72 30.22 -10.85
CA THR A 245 1.80 31.17 -11.02
C THR A 245 3.02 30.66 -10.25
N PRO A 246 4.23 30.73 -10.85
CA PRO A 246 5.47 30.46 -10.13
C PRO A 246 5.51 31.30 -8.86
N GLY A 247 5.69 30.65 -7.69
CA GLY A 247 5.70 31.30 -6.38
C GLY A 247 4.35 31.32 -5.64
N SER A 248 3.26 30.81 -6.24
CA SER A 248 2.00 30.62 -5.52
C SER A 248 2.13 29.57 -4.41
N VAL A 249 1.31 29.72 -3.36
CA VAL A 249 1.23 28.73 -2.26
C VAL A 249 0.87 27.35 -2.80
N GLY A 250 0.01 27.26 -3.81
CA GLY A 250 -0.34 26.02 -4.50
C GLY A 250 0.89 25.35 -5.13
N ALA A 251 1.68 26.09 -5.91
CA ALA A 251 2.91 25.56 -6.51
C ALA A 251 3.91 25.07 -5.46
N PHE A 252 4.06 25.79 -4.35
CA PHE A 252 4.90 25.36 -3.22
C PHE A 252 4.39 24.06 -2.58
N LEU A 253 3.10 23.96 -2.28
CA LEU A 253 2.52 22.75 -1.67
C LEU A 253 2.64 21.51 -2.57
N LEU A 254 2.39 21.69 -3.87
CA LEU A 254 2.52 20.61 -4.86
C LEU A 254 3.98 20.18 -5.07
N ARG A 255 4.88 21.14 -5.28
CA ARG A 255 6.29 20.85 -5.61
C ARG A 255 7.09 20.41 -4.39
N ASP A 256 6.95 21.13 -3.28
CA ASP A 256 7.86 21.02 -2.15
C ASP A 256 7.29 20.18 -1.02
N VAL A 257 5.96 20.22 -0.76
CA VAL A 257 5.35 19.50 0.37
C VAL A 257 4.88 18.09 -0.01
N THR A 258 4.27 17.93 -1.18
CA THR A 258 3.68 16.64 -1.61
C THR A 258 4.70 15.49 -1.63
N PRO A 259 5.96 15.66 -2.09
CA PRO A 259 6.95 14.57 -2.05
C PRO A 259 7.27 14.08 -0.63
N TRP A 260 7.20 14.95 0.38
CA TRP A 260 7.43 14.56 1.78
C TRP A 260 6.33 13.67 2.34
N THR A 261 5.10 13.75 1.82
CA THR A 261 4.04 12.83 2.23
C THR A 261 4.38 11.38 1.86
N GLY A 262 4.98 11.18 0.68
CA GLY A 262 5.52 9.88 0.27
C GLY A 262 6.70 9.43 1.12
N ALA A 263 7.62 10.34 1.44
CA ALA A 263 8.74 10.05 2.34
C ALA A 263 8.26 9.58 3.73
N VAL A 264 7.31 10.31 4.33
CA VAL A 264 6.75 9.95 5.65
C VAL A 264 6.01 8.62 5.59
N ALA A 265 5.15 8.42 4.58
CA ALA A 265 4.41 7.16 4.42
C ALA A 265 5.35 5.95 4.23
N LEU A 266 6.40 6.11 3.41
CA LEU A 266 7.42 5.09 3.21
C LEU A 266 8.24 4.84 4.47
N ALA A 267 8.59 5.89 5.24
CA ALA A 267 9.31 5.75 6.50
C ALA A 267 8.51 4.94 7.53
N LEU A 268 7.21 5.25 7.67
CA LEU A 268 6.30 4.52 8.55
C LEU A 268 6.18 3.06 8.11
N LEU A 269 6.06 2.80 6.80
CA LEU A 269 6.02 1.46 6.24
C LEU A 269 7.29 0.66 6.55
N LEU A 270 8.46 1.22 6.24
CA LEU A 270 9.75 0.56 6.43
C LEU A 270 10.04 0.30 7.91
N SER A 271 9.68 1.24 8.79
CA SER A 271 9.81 1.10 10.24
C SER A 271 8.93 0.01 10.87
N SER A 272 7.95 -0.51 10.11
CA SER A 272 7.08 -1.59 10.55
C SER A 272 7.77 -2.96 10.59
N VAL A 273 8.89 -3.11 9.85
CA VAL A 273 9.65 -4.37 9.73
C VAL A 273 11.11 -4.20 10.15
N ARG A 274 11.67 -5.27 10.73
CA ARG A 274 13.08 -5.31 11.16
C ARG A 274 14.00 -5.60 9.97
N PRO A 275 14.93 -4.70 9.60
CA PRO A 275 15.82 -4.92 8.46
C PRO A 275 16.87 -6.01 8.73
N TRP A 276 17.18 -6.32 10.00
CA TRP A 276 18.21 -7.32 10.38
C TRP A 276 17.85 -8.77 10.04
N ARG A 277 16.58 -9.05 9.72
CA ARG A 277 16.15 -10.38 9.26
C ARG A 277 16.24 -10.42 7.74
N PRO A 278 16.69 -11.52 7.12
CA PRO A 278 16.86 -11.59 5.66
C PRO A 278 15.54 -11.28 4.92
N ALA A 279 14.42 -11.83 5.37
CA ALA A 279 13.10 -11.52 4.82
C ALA A 279 12.68 -10.04 5.00
N GLY A 280 13.16 -9.38 6.06
CA GLY A 280 12.91 -7.96 6.30
C GLY A 280 13.74 -7.07 5.39
N LEU A 281 15.01 -7.42 5.15
CA LEU A 281 15.86 -6.74 4.18
C LEU A 281 15.30 -6.87 2.76
N VAL A 282 14.88 -8.06 2.34
CA VAL A 282 14.23 -8.26 1.03
C VAL A 282 12.96 -7.42 0.92
N ALA A 283 12.13 -7.37 1.97
CA ALA A 283 10.94 -6.53 1.97
C ALA A 283 11.26 -5.03 1.86
N TRP A 284 12.33 -4.56 2.52
CA TRP A 284 12.83 -3.20 2.38
C TRP A 284 13.24 -2.90 0.94
N VAL A 285 14.07 -3.74 0.34
CA VAL A 285 14.52 -3.56 -1.05
C VAL A 285 13.33 -3.54 -2.01
N LEU A 286 12.40 -4.49 -1.88
CA LEU A 286 11.21 -4.53 -2.71
C LEU A 286 10.30 -3.31 -2.51
N ALA A 287 10.16 -2.82 -1.28
CA ALA A 287 9.38 -1.61 -1.00
C ALA A 287 10.02 -0.36 -1.62
N LEU A 288 11.34 -0.23 -1.55
CA LEU A 288 12.10 0.86 -2.19
C LEU A 288 12.01 0.77 -3.72
N LEU A 289 12.15 -0.42 -4.30
CA LEU A 289 11.96 -0.65 -5.73
C LEU A 289 10.53 -0.29 -6.16
N THR A 290 9.53 -0.64 -5.36
CA THR A 290 8.13 -0.28 -5.61
C THR A 290 7.95 1.23 -5.58
N ALA A 291 8.50 1.92 -4.57
CA ALA A 291 8.48 3.37 -4.46
C ALA A 291 9.22 4.09 -5.61
N TRP A 292 10.16 3.41 -6.27
CA TRP A 292 10.85 3.90 -7.47
C TRP A 292 10.01 3.69 -8.75
N VAL A 293 9.51 2.47 -8.94
CA VAL A 293 8.85 2.05 -10.20
C VAL A 293 7.43 2.60 -10.30
N VAL A 294 6.65 2.61 -9.21
CA VAL A 294 5.23 2.98 -9.25
C VAL A 294 5.01 4.43 -9.71
N PRO A 295 5.74 5.45 -9.23
CA PRO A 295 5.61 6.81 -9.76
C PRO A 295 5.94 6.90 -11.25
N SER A 296 6.96 6.16 -11.70
CA SER A 296 7.38 6.10 -13.11
C SER A 296 6.30 5.47 -14.01
N LEU A 297 5.65 4.40 -13.53
CA LEU A 297 4.48 3.79 -14.17
C LEU A 297 3.30 4.75 -14.22
N LEU A 298 3.09 5.52 -13.15
CA LEU A 298 2.02 6.52 -13.09
C LEU A 298 2.25 7.62 -14.12
N THR A 299 3.48 8.14 -14.23
CA THR A 299 3.87 9.12 -15.26
C THR A 299 3.62 8.57 -16.67
N ALA A 300 4.03 7.32 -16.93
CA ALA A 300 3.80 6.68 -18.22
C ALA A 300 2.30 6.48 -18.50
N ALA A 301 1.50 6.12 -17.50
CA ALA A 301 0.05 5.97 -17.64
C ALA A 301 -0.65 7.30 -17.91
N THR A 302 -0.25 8.38 -17.23
CA THR A 302 -0.75 9.74 -17.49
C THR A 302 -0.38 10.19 -18.90
N TYR A 303 0.85 9.93 -19.33
CA TYR A 303 1.27 10.18 -20.71
C TYR A 303 0.43 9.39 -21.71
N ALA A 304 0.23 8.08 -21.48
CA ALA A 304 -0.58 7.23 -22.35
C ALA A 304 -2.02 7.74 -22.48
N ALA A 305 -2.64 8.14 -21.36
CA ALA A 305 -3.98 8.72 -21.36
C ALA A 305 -4.05 10.02 -22.17
N SER A 306 -3.02 10.88 -22.05
CA SER A 306 -2.96 12.16 -22.77
C SER A 306 -2.59 12.00 -24.25
N TYR A 307 -1.68 11.10 -24.60
CA TYR A 307 -1.22 10.87 -25.97
C TYR A 307 -2.24 10.08 -26.78
N GLY A 308 -2.86 9.06 -26.16
CA GLY A 308 -3.85 8.19 -26.78
C GLY A 308 -5.09 8.92 -27.31
N ARG A 309 -5.38 10.13 -26.82
CA ARG A 309 -6.52 10.95 -27.31
C ARG A 309 -6.37 11.38 -28.78
N ASN A 310 -5.13 11.53 -29.24
CA ASN A 310 -4.82 12.03 -30.59
C ASN A 310 -4.54 10.88 -31.57
N LEU A 311 -4.44 9.65 -31.07
CA LEU A 311 -4.14 8.48 -31.87
C LEU A 311 -5.41 7.71 -32.20
N ASP A 312 -5.41 7.08 -33.37
CA ASP A 312 -6.40 6.06 -33.69
C ASP A 312 -6.07 4.75 -32.96
N VAL A 313 -6.35 4.71 -31.66
CA VAL A 313 -6.11 3.54 -30.77
C VAL A 313 -6.95 2.33 -31.19
N GLY A 314 -7.97 2.51 -32.05
CA GLY A 314 -8.72 1.42 -32.66
C GLY A 314 -7.88 0.61 -33.66
N SER A 315 -6.82 1.19 -34.21
CA SER A 315 -5.88 0.52 -35.12
C SER A 315 -4.75 -0.17 -34.34
N SER A 316 -4.28 -1.32 -34.86
CA SER A 316 -3.12 -2.02 -34.28
C SER A 316 -1.83 -1.18 -34.33
N ALA A 317 -1.69 -0.34 -35.36
CA ALA A 317 -0.58 0.59 -35.51
C ALA A 317 -0.60 1.67 -34.42
N GLY A 318 -1.75 2.33 -34.20
CA GLY A 318 -1.89 3.36 -33.17
C GLY A 318 -1.72 2.83 -31.76
N LEU A 319 -2.24 1.63 -31.47
CA LEU A 319 -2.03 0.98 -30.17
C LEU A 319 -0.54 0.66 -29.94
N ARG A 320 0.15 0.15 -30.97
CA ARG A 320 1.58 -0.15 -30.91
C ARG A 320 2.40 1.12 -30.66
N GLU A 321 2.10 2.19 -31.39
CA GLU A 321 2.75 3.49 -31.21
C GLU A 321 2.54 4.03 -29.79
N LEU A 322 1.31 3.94 -29.26
CA LEU A 322 0.99 4.35 -27.89
C LEU A 322 1.80 3.58 -26.86
N VAL A 323 1.91 2.25 -27.01
CA VAL A 323 2.68 1.39 -26.10
C VAL A 323 4.17 1.71 -26.18
N GLU A 324 4.74 1.83 -27.38
CA GLU A 324 6.15 2.16 -27.57
C GLU A 324 6.49 3.53 -26.96
N ALA A 325 5.68 4.56 -27.22
CA ALA A 325 5.86 5.89 -26.64
C ALA A 325 5.73 5.88 -25.10
N SER A 326 4.77 5.13 -24.56
CA SER A 326 4.58 5.01 -23.10
C SER A 326 5.74 4.28 -22.42
N LEU A 327 6.28 3.23 -23.05
CA LEU A 327 7.46 2.52 -22.58
C LEU A 327 8.71 3.40 -22.64
N GLN A 328 8.83 4.26 -23.65
CA GLN A 328 9.91 5.25 -23.71
C GLN A 328 9.80 6.26 -22.54
N VAL A 329 8.61 6.78 -22.25
CA VAL A 329 8.38 7.67 -21.10
C VAL A 329 8.66 6.96 -19.78
N LEU A 330 8.28 5.69 -19.65
CA LEU A 330 8.64 4.86 -18.50
C LEU A 330 10.16 4.73 -18.35
N GLY A 331 10.86 4.43 -19.44
CA GLY A 331 12.33 4.32 -19.45
C GLY A 331 13.00 5.64 -19.06
N GLN A 332 12.46 6.78 -19.51
CA GLN A 332 12.96 8.11 -19.15
C GLN A 332 12.68 8.46 -17.70
N SER A 333 11.47 8.21 -17.19
CA SER A 333 11.08 8.52 -15.81
C SER A 333 11.80 7.66 -14.77
N LEU A 334 12.26 6.47 -15.16
CA LEU A 334 13.11 5.61 -14.33
C LEU A 334 14.55 6.12 -14.17
N ARG A 335 14.99 7.11 -14.97
CA ARG A 335 16.36 7.61 -14.89
C ARG A 335 16.57 8.45 -13.62
N PRO A 336 17.67 8.26 -12.88
CA PRO A 336 17.90 8.96 -11.61
C PRO A 336 17.95 10.49 -11.70
N ASP A 337 18.31 11.04 -12.87
CA ASP A 337 18.36 12.48 -13.14
C ASP A 337 16.97 13.13 -13.30
N LEU A 338 15.96 12.34 -13.63
CA LEU A 338 14.58 12.79 -13.84
C LEU A 338 13.62 12.29 -12.75
N HIS A 339 14.03 11.30 -11.97
CA HIS A 339 13.21 10.69 -10.93
C HIS A 339 13.15 11.57 -9.66
N PRO A 340 11.96 11.81 -9.07
CA PRO A 340 11.86 12.52 -7.80
C PRO A 340 12.46 11.67 -6.66
N LEU A 341 13.69 11.99 -6.26
CA LEU A 341 14.42 11.23 -5.23
C LEU A 341 13.89 11.44 -3.81
N VAL A 342 13.16 12.54 -3.55
CA VAL A 342 12.73 12.95 -2.20
C VAL A 342 11.93 11.87 -1.46
N PRO A 343 10.90 11.22 -2.04
CA PRO A 343 10.15 10.18 -1.35
C PRO A 343 11.01 8.98 -0.95
N VAL A 344 11.94 8.56 -1.82
CA VAL A 344 12.79 7.37 -1.58
C VAL A 344 13.89 7.70 -0.58
N VAL A 345 14.70 8.73 -0.85
CA VAL A 345 15.82 9.12 0.01
C VAL A 345 15.32 9.63 1.36
N GLY A 346 14.35 10.55 1.36
CA GLY A 346 13.72 11.05 2.57
C GLY A 346 13.06 9.95 3.38
N GLY A 347 12.39 9.00 2.72
CA GLY A 347 11.78 7.85 3.39
C GLY A 347 12.80 6.96 4.09
N VAL A 348 13.94 6.66 3.46
CA VAL A 348 15.03 5.89 4.09
C VAL A 348 15.64 6.67 5.27
N VAL A 349 15.96 7.94 5.06
CA VAL A 349 16.57 8.82 6.09
C VAL A 349 15.68 8.91 7.33
N LEU A 350 14.36 9.01 7.15
CA LEU A 350 13.39 9.03 8.25
C LEU A 350 13.14 7.63 8.85
N ALA A 351 13.19 6.55 8.06
CA ALA A 351 12.95 5.19 8.54
C ALA A 351 14.03 4.68 9.50
N VAL A 352 15.30 4.96 9.19
CA VAL A 352 16.46 4.47 9.97
C VAL A 352 16.36 4.85 11.47
N PRO A 353 16.20 6.14 11.86
CA PRO A 353 16.09 6.50 13.27
C PRO A 353 14.85 5.90 13.93
N LEU A 354 13.71 5.81 13.22
CA LEU A 354 12.49 5.18 13.75
C LEU A 354 12.72 3.69 14.09
N VAL A 355 13.41 2.96 13.22
CA VAL A 355 13.78 1.56 13.47
C VAL A 355 14.73 1.44 14.67
N VAL A 356 15.75 2.30 14.74
CA VAL A 356 16.74 2.29 15.84
C VAL A 356 16.07 2.57 17.17
N VAL A 357 15.26 3.64 17.27
CA VAL A 357 14.54 4.00 18.50
C VAL A 357 13.60 2.86 18.93
N ARG A 358 12.88 2.26 17.98
CA ARG A 358 11.96 1.14 18.26
C ARG A 358 12.71 -0.09 18.79
N GLU A 359 13.88 -0.38 18.25
CA GLU A 359 14.69 -1.53 18.69
C GLU A 359 15.35 -1.27 20.05
N VAL A 360 15.86 -0.05 20.31
CA VAL A 360 16.39 0.33 21.63
C VAL A 360 15.31 0.25 22.71
N ARG A 361 14.10 0.77 22.45
CA ARG A 361 12.97 0.68 23.39
C ARG A 361 12.60 -0.77 23.70
N ARG A 362 12.61 -1.65 22.69
CA ARG A 362 12.33 -3.08 22.88
C ARG A 362 13.40 -3.79 23.71
N ARG A 363 14.67 -3.46 23.51
CA ARG A 363 15.76 -4.03 24.32
C ARG A 363 15.68 -3.59 25.78
N ARG A 364 15.35 -2.32 26.03
CA ARG A 364 15.13 -1.81 27.40
C ARG A 364 13.95 -2.48 28.10
N ALA A 365 12.81 -2.61 27.41
CA ALA A 365 11.63 -3.28 27.96
C ALA A 365 11.84 -4.78 28.23
N GLY A 366 12.77 -5.44 27.52
CA GLY A 366 13.13 -6.83 27.79
C GLY A 366 14.26 -7.02 28.82
N ALA A 367 14.92 -5.94 29.23
CA ALA A 367 16.04 -5.97 30.18
C ALA A 367 15.60 -5.65 31.61
N GLU A 368 14.33 -5.29 31.83
CA GLU A 368 13.76 -5.10 33.16
C GLU A 368 13.74 -6.48 33.85
N PRO A 369 14.59 -6.72 34.87
CA PRO A 369 14.64 -7.99 35.57
C PRO A 369 13.26 -8.24 36.17
N ALA A 370 12.73 -9.45 36.04
CA ALA A 370 11.49 -9.84 36.70
C ALA A 370 11.57 -9.38 38.17
N PRO A 371 10.67 -8.48 38.63
CA PRO A 371 10.67 -8.01 40.01
C PRO A 371 10.67 -9.23 40.91
N GLY A 372 11.66 -9.29 41.79
CA GLY A 372 12.16 -10.51 42.42
C GLY A 372 11.07 -11.46 42.88
N ASP A 373 11.29 -12.73 42.58
CA ASP A 373 10.77 -13.84 43.38
C ASP A 373 11.25 -13.63 44.83
N PRO A 374 10.38 -13.18 45.77
CA PRO A 374 10.78 -12.87 47.13
C PRO A 374 11.00 -14.14 47.98
N GLY A 375 10.82 -15.35 47.43
CA GLY A 375 10.74 -16.59 48.21
C GLY A 375 12.05 -17.32 48.49
N GLY A 376 13.18 -16.78 48.05
CA GLY A 376 14.45 -17.51 47.97
C GLY A 376 15.38 -17.43 49.18
N SER A 377 14.89 -17.39 50.42
CA SER A 377 15.75 -17.66 51.59
C SER A 377 14.94 -17.95 52.84
N ASP A 378 14.73 -19.23 53.13
CA ASP A 378 15.04 -19.71 54.48
C ASP A 378 15.52 -21.18 54.45
N PRO A 379 16.80 -21.45 54.08
CA PRO A 379 17.43 -22.70 54.44
C PRO A 379 17.81 -22.64 55.92
N GLY A 380 16.86 -23.05 56.77
CA GLY A 380 17.14 -23.36 58.17
C GLY A 380 18.23 -24.43 58.27
N VAL A 381 19.46 -23.96 58.51
CA VAL A 381 20.55 -24.65 59.20
C VAL A 381 20.12 -24.68 60.68
N GLY A 382 19.70 -25.81 61.27
CA GLY A 382 20.56 -26.87 61.85
C GLY A 382 21.27 -26.37 63.13
N PRO A 383 21.38 -27.13 64.23
CA PRO A 383 21.11 -28.55 64.46
C PRO A 383 19.89 -28.89 65.34
#